data_AF-A0AAN9EZY7-F1
#
_entry.id   AF-A0AAN9EZY7-F1
#
_cell.length_a   1.000
_cell.length_b   1.000
_cell.length_c   1.000
_cell.angle_alpha   90.00
_cell.angle_beta   90.00
_cell.angle_gamma   90.00
#
_symmetry.space_group_name_H-M   'P 1'
#
loop_
_entity.id
_entity.type
_entity.pdbx_description
1 polymer ?
#
loop_
_entity_poly.entity_id
_entity_poly.type
_entity_poly.pdbx_seq_one_letter_code
_entity_poly.pdbx_strand_id
1 'polypeptide(L)'
;MAPSNSKPNQSLIATLIAFFLLLLSKVHSLNDLTFYFDNFVPNQETLLFQGAASVSSTGVLQLTNVTQPPKRSIGRALYAAPFQIWENTTDNVASFATFFSFVVKANNTKKAADGLTFFLAPADSQIPSGSAAGYFGLFNSSEYNAANQIVAVEFDNYFGKTYNPWDPDYKHIGVDVNSIKSIKTVVWDWRDGEVANVVITYQASTKSLTVSLSYPSDETSNIITASVDLKAILPEYVSVGFSAGVGDAEAFQTHDVLSWYFTSNLKGFSHAGVKNNVPVAHSVA
;
A
#
# COMPACT_ATOMS: atom_id res chain seq x y z
N MET A 1 -32.05 -27.50 -56.94
CA MET A 1 -31.62 -27.89 -55.58
C MET A 1 -32.09 -26.80 -54.63
N ALA A 2 -33.05 -27.11 -53.76
CA ALA A 2 -33.49 -26.17 -52.73
C ALA A 2 -32.46 -26.15 -51.58
N PRO A 3 -32.08 -24.98 -51.03
CA PRO A 3 -31.17 -24.92 -49.90
C PRO A 3 -31.87 -25.50 -48.66
N SER A 4 -31.22 -26.51 -48.07
CA SER A 4 -31.59 -27.11 -46.80
C SER A 4 -31.43 -26.06 -45.69
N ASN A 5 -32.55 -25.52 -45.20
CA ASN A 5 -32.57 -24.71 -43.98
C ASN A 5 -32.40 -25.64 -42.78
N SER A 6 -31.15 -25.93 -42.40
CA SER A 6 -30.87 -26.61 -41.13
C SER A 6 -31.24 -25.68 -39.97
N LYS A 7 -32.24 -26.08 -39.19
CA LYS A 7 -32.60 -25.38 -37.95
C LYS A 7 -31.40 -25.44 -37.00
N PRO A 8 -31.02 -24.34 -36.34
CA PRO A 8 -29.91 -24.34 -35.43
C PRO A 8 -30.16 -25.34 -34.30
N ASN A 9 -29.13 -26.11 -33.96
CA ASN A 9 -29.21 -27.21 -33.00
C ASN A 9 -29.50 -26.64 -31.61
N GLN A 10 -30.74 -26.83 -31.12
CA GLN A 10 -31.21 -26.26 -29.85
C GLN A 10 -30.33 -26.66 -28.65
N SER A 11 -29.69 -27.83 -28.70
CA SER A 11 -28.73 -28.29 -27.70
C SER A 11 -27.46 -27.43 -27.64
N LEU A 12 -26.96 -26.98 -28.80
CA LEU A 12 -25.79 -26.11 -28.88
C LEU A 12 -26.09 -24.72 -28.30
N ILE A 13 -27.28 -24.18 -28.60
CA ILE A 13 -27.74 -22.88 -28.05
C ILE A 13 -27.88 -22.96 -26.53
N ALA A 14 -28.51 -24.01 -26.00
CA ALA A 14 -28.65 -24.21 -24.55
C ALA A 14 -27.28 -24.31 -23.85
N THR A 15 -26.31 -24.98 -24.48
CA THR A 15 -24.94 -25.12 -23.95
C THR A 15 -24.22 -23.77 -23.92
N LEU A 16 -24.32 -22.97 -24.99
CA LEU A 16 -23.74 -21.61 -25.02
C LEU A 16 -24.38 -20.68 -23.99
N ILE A 17 -25.69 -20.75 -23.79
CA ILE A 17 -26.40 -19.97 -22.76
C ILE A 17 -25.95 -20.39 -21.36
N ALA A 18 -25.85 -21.69 -21.09
CA ALA A 18 -25.34 -22.19 -19.81
C ALA A 18 -23.89 -21.74 -19.56
N PHE A 19 -23.04 -21.76 -20.58
CA PHE A 19 -21.66 -21.28 -20.49
C PHE A 19 -21.58 -19.77 -20.26
N PHE A 20 -22.44 -18.99 -20.92
CA PHE A 20 -22.57 -17.55 -20.72
C PHE A 20 -23.10 -17.19 -19.31
N LEU A 21 -24.08 -17.96 -18.80
CA LEU A 21 -24.58 -17.83 -17.43
C LEU A 21 -23.53 -18.25 -16.39
N LEU A 22 -22.71 -19.26 -16.69
CA LEU A 22 -21.55 -19.63 -15.88
C LEU A 22 -20.49 -18.52 -15.86
N LEU A 23 -20.24 -17.87 -17.00
CA LEU A 23 -19.38 -16.68 -17.09
C LEU A 23 -19.94 -15.49 -16.30
N LEU A 24 -21.26 -15.28 -16.33
CA LEU A 24 -21.96 -14.28 -15.51
C LEU A 24 -21.90 -14.61 -14.02
N SER A 25 -21.97 -15.87 -13.62
CA SER A 25 -21.82 -16.30 -12.22
C SER A 25 -20.38 -16.23 -11.70
N LYS A 26 -19.39 -16.17 -12.61
CA LYS A 26 -17.99 -15.87 -12.30
C LYS A 26 -17.71 -14.38 -12.18
N VAL A 27 -18.67 -13.51 -12.50
CA VAL A 27 -18.68 -12.16 -11.96
C VAL A 27 -18.95 -12.32 -10.46
N HIS A 28 -17.89 -12.64 -9.71
CA HIS A 28 -17.89 -12.40 -8.28
C HIS A 28 -18.41 -10.98 -8.09
N SER A 29 -19.26 -10.77 -7.09
CA SER A 29 -19.50 -9.43 -6.57
C SER A 29 -18.11 -8.85 -6.22
N LEU A 30 -17.53 -8.05 -7.13
CA LEU A 30 -16.18 -7.47 -7.16
C LEU A 30 -15.98 -6.40 -6.07
N ASN A 31 -16.72 -6.51 -4.97
CA ASN A 31 -16.82 -5.47 -3.95
C ASN A 31 -15.73 -5.58 -2.88
N ASP A 32 -15.01 -6.71 -2.84
CA ASP A 32 -14.07 -7.05 -1.78
C ASP A 32 -12.74 -7.52 -2.37
N LEU A 33 -11.62 -6.89 -1.97
CA LEU A 33 -10.26 -7.39 -2.21
C LEU A 33 -9.71 -7.91 -0.88
N THR A 34 -9.19 -9.13 -0.84
CA THR A 34 -8.43 -9.64 0.31
C THR A 34 -7.25 -10.47 -0.16
N PHE A 35 -6.07 -10.22 0.38
CA PHE A 35 -4.88 -11.03 0.16
C PHE A 35 -3.99 -11.05 1.39
N TYR A 36 -3.08 -12.02 1.42
CA TYR A 36 -2.11 -12.19 2.48
C TYR A 36 -0.81 -12.80 1.96
N PHE A 37 0.30 -12.23 2.39
CA PHE A 37 1.66 -12.69 2.13
C PHE A 37 2.37 -12.88 3.48
N ASP A 38 2.51 -14.14 3.92
CA ASP A 38 3.38 -14.51 5.06
C ASP A 38 4.85 -14.24 4.75
N ASN A 39 5.21 -14.45 3.49
CA ASN A 39 6.51 -14.19 2.90
C ASN A 39 6.33 -13.80 1.42
N PHE A 40 7.37 -13.22 0.84
CA PHE A 40 7.41 -12.91 -0.58
C PHE A 40 8.25 -13.94 -1.34
N VAL A 41 8.03 -14.06 -2.65
CA VAL A 41 8.86 -14.88 -3.53
C VAL A 41 9.57 -14.03 -4.60
N PRO A 42 10.80 -14.38 -5.01
CA PRO A 42 11.45 -13.70 -6.13
C PRO A 42 10.58 -13.70 -7.38
N ASN A 43 10.45 -12.54 -8.04
CA ASN A 43 9.61 -12.34 -9.24
C ASN A 43 8.13 -12.71 -9.04
N GLN A 44 7.58 -12.45 -7.86
CA GLN A 44 6.19 -12.73 -7.53
C GLN A 44 5.21 -12.02 -8.48
N GLU A 45 4.49 -12.79 -9.31
CA GLU A 45 3.57 -12.28 -10.34
C GLU A 45 2.38 -11.48 -9.79
N THR A 46 2.03 -11.68 -8.51
CA THR A 46 0.96 -10.93 -7.82
C THR A 46 1.42 -9.54 -7.37
N LEU A 47 2.68 -9.18 -7.59
CA LEU A 47 3.24 -7.86 -7.31
C LEU A 47 3.77 -7.21 -8.61
N LEU A 48 3.55 -5.90 -8.73
CA LEU A 48 4.16 -5.05 -9.74
C LEU A 48 5.31 -4.29 -9.10
N PHE A 49 6.52 -4.54 -9.61
CA PHE A 49 7.73 -3.87 -9.16
C PHE A 49 8.05 -2.68 -10.04
N GLN A 50 8.39 -1.55 -9.42
CA GLN A 50 8.86 -0.34 -10.10
C GLN A 50 10.13 0.17 -9.44
N GLY A 51 10.99 0.80 -10.23
CA GLY A 51 12.28 1.29 -9.76
C GLY A 51 13.16 0.13 -9.27
N ALA A 52 13.73 0.28 -8.08
CA ALA A 52 14.66 -0.69 -7.49
C ALA A 52 14.01 -1.79 -6.63
N ALA A 53 12.68 -1.77 -6.47
CA ALA A 53 12.00 -2.73 -5.61
C ALA A 53 12.14 -4.16 -6.13
N SER A 54 12.41 -5.11 -5.23
CA SER A 54 12.53 -6.53 -5.56
C SER A 54 12.31 -7.40 -4.32
N VAL A 55 12.25 -8.71 -4.50
CA VAL A 55 12.17 -9.66 -3.39
C VAL A 55 13.48 -10.43 -3.30
N SER A 56 14.06 -10.47 -2.10
CA SER A 56 15.29 -11.22 -1.83
C SER A 56 15.07 -12.74 -1.97
N SER A 57 16.15 -13.50 -2.10
CA SER A 57 16.09 -14.97 -2.05
C SER A 57 15.59 -15.52 -0.71
N THR A 58 15.60 -14.70 0.35
CA THR A 58 15.06 -15.03 1.68
C THR A 58 13.60 -14.63 1.86
N GLY A 59 12.95 -14.13 0.81
CA GLY A 59 11.52 -13.81 0.80
C GLY A 59 11.14 -12.50 1.47
N VAL A 60 12.06 -11.54 1.50
CA VAL A 60 11.84 -10.19 2.02
C VAL A 60 11.63 -9.23 0.85
N LEU A 61 10.58 -8.41 0.91
CA LEU A 61 10.34 -7.36 -0.06
C LEU A 61 11.22 -6.15 0.24
N GLN A 62 12.25 -5.96 -0.58
CA GLN A 62 13.22 -4.86 -0.46
C GLN A 62 12.78 -3.73 -1.39
N LEU A 63 12.28 -2.63 -0.81
CA LEU A 63 11.79 -1.49 -1.60
C LEU A 63 12.93 -0.67 -2.21
N THR A 64 14.10 -0.69 -1.56
CA THR A 64 15.32 -0.01 -2.03
C THR A 64 16.46 -0.99 -2.20
N ASN A 65 17.41 -0.63 -3.06
CA ASN A 65 18.53 -1.47 -3.41
C ASN A 65 19.51 -1.64 -2.22
N VAL A 66 19.77 -2.88 -1.79
CA VAL A 66 20.66 -3.19 -0.65
C VAL A 66 22.10 -3.52 -1.04
N THR A 67 22.54 -3.04 -2.21
CA THR A 67 23.88 -3.35 -2.77
C THR A 67 25.02 -2.70 -2.00
N GLN A 68 26.22 -3.29 -2.13
CA GLN A 68 27.48 -2.74 -1.64
C GLN A 68 28.40 -2.38 -2.82
N PRO A 69 28.87 -1.13 -2.96
CA PRO A 69 28.61 0.01 -2.06
C PRO A 69 27.15 0.52 -2.16
N PRO A 70 26.62 1.18 -1.11
CA PRO A 70 25.28 1.76 -1.12
C PRO A 70 25.09 2.79 -2.23
N LYS A 71 23.87 2.87 -2.77
CA LYS A 71 23.52 3.79 -3.86
C LYS A 71 22.20 4.46 -3.59
N ARG A 72 21.99 5.62 -4.23
CA ARG A 72 20.67 6.25 -4.32
C ARG A 72 19.69 5.27 -4.95
N SER A 73 18.50 5.19 -4.39
CA SER A 73 17.50 4.20 -4.79
C SER A 73 16.11 4.72 -4.52
N ILE A 74 15.19 4.44 -5.44
CA ILE A 74 13.75 4.63 -5.27
C ILE A 74 13.10 3.36 -5.80
N GLY A 75 12.12 2.83 -5.09
CA GLY A 75 11.36 1.69 -5.57
C GLY A 75 9.94 1.67 -5.02
N ARG A 76 9.05 1.03 -5.78
CA ARG A 76 7.66 0.78 -5.40
C ARG A 76 7.30 -0.66 -5.69
N ALA A 77 6.48 -1.23 -4.82
CA ALA A 77 5.89 -2.55 -5.01
C ALA A 77 4.38 -2.43 -4.77
N LEU A 78 3.58 -2.76 -5.78
CA LEU A 78 2.12 -2.66 -5.75
C LEU A 78 1.50 -4.05 -5.87
N TYR A 79 0.35 -4.28 -5.25
CA TYR A 79 -0.46 -5.44 -5.58
C TYR A 79 -0.95 -5.34 -7.04
N ALA A 80 -0.82 -6.44 -7.79
CA ALA A 80 -0.92 -6.37 -9.25
C ALA A 80 -2.32 -6.08 -9.80
N ALA A 81 -3.37 -6.48 -9.08
CA ALA A 81 -4.74 -6.21 -9.51
C ALA A 81 -5.28 -4.93 -8.85
N PRO A 82 -5.68 -3.91 -9.64
CA PRO A 82 -6.40 -2.77 -9.10
C PRO A 82 -7.71 -3.20 -8.44
N PHE A 83 -8.19 -2.39 -7.51
CA PHE A 83 -9.47 -2.62 -6.84
C PHE A 83 -10.28 -1.35 -6.72
N GLN A 84 -11.59 -1.50 -6.55
CA GLN A 84 -12.52 -0.39 -6.48
C GLN A 84 -12.61 0.12 -5.03
N ILE A 85 -12.23 1.38 -4.81
CA ILE A 85 -12.24 2.02 -3.48
C ILE A 85 -13.51 2.83 -3.21
N TRP A 86 -14.23 3.23 -4.26
CA TRP A 86 -15.58 3.78 -4.17
C TRP A 86 -16.37 3.54 -5.47
N GLU A 87 -17.69 3.63 -5.39
CA GLU A 87 -18.60 3.40 -6.53
C GLU A 87 -19.55 4.59 -6.71
N ASN A 88 -19.56 5.19 -7.91
CA ASN A 88 -20.40 6.35 -8.19
C ASN A 88 -21.91 6.06 -8.17
N THR A 89 -22.32 4.86 -8.59
CA THR A 89 -23.74 4.49 -8.77
C THR A 89 -24.48 4.33 -7.44
N THR A 90 -23.78 3.87 -6.40
CA THR A 90 -24.34 3.60 -5.07
C THR A 90 -23.88 4.59 -4.02
N ASP A 91 -22.94 5.48 -4.35
CA ASP A 91 -22.26 6.38 -3.42
C ASP A 91 -21.50 5.64 -2.30
N ASN A 92 -21.23 4.35 -2.50
CA ASN A 92 -20.51 3.53 -1.53
C ASN A 92 -19.01 3.83 -1.57
N VAL A 93 -18.39 3.85 -0.39
CA VAL A 93 -16.93 3.99 -0.21
C VAL A 93 -16.44 2.80 0.60
N ALA A 94 -15.37 2.16 0.14
CA ALA A 94 -14.81 1.00 0.80
C ALA A 94 -14.18 1.36 2.14
N SER A 95 -14.43 0.52 3.14
CA SER A 95 -13.56 0.45 4.32
C SER A 95 -12.44 -0.54 4.02
N PHE A 96 -11.23 -0.29 4.53
CA PHE A 96 -10.11 -1.21 4.37
C PHE A 96 -9.32 -1.37 5.65
N ALA A 97 -8.62 -2.49 5.75
CA ALA A 97 -7.62 -2.72 6.77
C ALA A 97 -6.38 -3.36 6.12
N THR A 98 -5.20 -2.98 6.60
CA THR A 98 -3.96 -3.64 6.22
C THR A 98 -3.11 -3.86 7.46
N PHE A 99 -2.39 -4.98 7.45
CA PHE A 99 -1.42 -5.32 8.47
C PHE A 99 -0.12 -5.71 7.76
N PHE A 100 0.99 -5.16 8.18
CA PHE A 100 2.30 -5.52 7.63
C PHE A 100 3.37 -5.39 8.70
N SER A 101 4.45 -6.13 8.51
CA SER A 101 5.66 -6.01 9.32
C SER A 101 6.79 -5.48 8.46
N PHE A 102 7.60 -4.57 8.98
CA PHE A 102 8.75 -4.05 8.25
C PHE A 102 9.96 -3.86 9.16
N VAL A 103 11.14 -3.75 8.55
CA VAL A 103 12.41 -3.39 9.19
C VAL A 103 13.02 -2.22 8.43
N VAL A 104 13.49 -1.23 9.19
CA VAL A 104 14.37 -0.17 8.69
C VAL A 104 15.67 -0.27 9.46
N LYS A 105 16.74 -0.68 8.78
CA LYS A 105 18.08 -0.86 9.36
C LYS A 105 19.08 0.07 8.72
N ALA A 106 19.66 0.98 9.50
CA ALA A 106 20.64 1.95 9.04
C ALA A 106 22.08 1.48 9.25
N ASN A 107 22.98 1.87 8.35
CA ASN A 107 24.42 1.75 8.61
C ASN A 107 24.89 2.77 9.66
N ASN A 108 24.25 3.94 9.69
CA ASN A 108 24.51 5.01 10.65
C ASN A 108 23.20 5.69 11.03
N THR A 109 22.72 5.38 12.24
CA THR A 109 21.44 5.89 12.76
C THR A 109 21.34 7.41 12.84
N LYS A 110 22.48 8.13 12.89
CA LYS A 110 22.52 9.60 12.93
C LYS A 110 22.32 10.26 11.57
N LYS A 111 22.51 9.51 10.48
CA LYS A 111 22.39 9.99 9.10
C LYS A 111 21.23 9.34 8.33
N ALA A 112 20.59 8.33 8.89
CA ALA A 112 19.64 7.45 8.22
C ALA A 112 18.54 8.21 7.45
N ALA A 113 18.36 7.88 6.17
CA ALA A 113 17.39 8.48 5.26
C ALA A 113 16.94 7.51 4.15
N ASP A 114 15.78 7.67 3.53
CA ASP A 114 14.78 8.73 3.77
C ASP A 114 13.57 8.18 4.54
N GLY A 115 13.07 7.00 4.17
CA GLY A 115 11.89 6.39 4.79
C GLY A 115 11.11 5.51 3.80
N LEU A 116 9.96 5.01 4.26
CA LEU A 116 9.04 4.22 3.44
C LEU A 116 7.60 4.65 3.64
N THR A 117 6.73 4.29 2.70
CA THR A 117 5.30 4.58 2.76
C THR A 117 4.47 3.36 2.40
N PHE A 118 3.25 3.31 2.93
CA PHE A 118 2.12 2.56 2.38
C PHE A 118 1.19 3.55 1.67
N PHE A 119 0.76 3.27 0.44
CA PHE A 119 0.01 4.24 -0.35
C PHE A 119 -1.10 3.63 -1.20
N LEU A 120 -2.09 4.47 -1.52
CA LEU A 120 -3.08 4.27 -2.57
C LEU A 120 -2.86 5.33 -3.67
N ALA A 121 -2.91 4.91 -4.93
CA ALA A 121 -2.73 5.77 -6.10
C ALA A 121 -3.61 5.29 -7.27
N PRO A 122 -3.74 6.06 -8.37
CA PRO A 122 -4.43 5.59 -9.56
C PRO A 122 -3.87 4.25 -10.05
N ALA A 123 -4.74 3.40 -10.60
CA ALA A 123 -4.44 2.01 -10.96
C ALA A 123 -3.16 1.83 -11.81
N ASP A 124 -2.89 2.78 -12.69
CA ASP A 124 -1.78 2.82 -13.65
C ASP A 124 -0.58 3.68 -13.21
N SER A 125 -0.60 4.18 -11.96
CA SER A 125 0.44 5.06 -11.42
C SER A 125 1.86 4.53 -11.67
N GLN A 126 2.75 5.42 -12.10
CA GLN A 126 4.19 5.20 -12.23
C GLN A 126 4.96 6.12 -11.28
N ILE A 127 6.23 5.80 -10.99
CA ILE A 127 7.11 6.72 -10.28
C ILE A 127 7.17 8.03 -11.08
N PRO A 128 6.82 9.19 -10.49
CA PRO A 128 6.84 10.46 -11.22
C PRO A 128 8.23 10.80 -11.74
N SER A 129 8.30 11.33 -12.96
CA SER A 129 9.55 11.87 -13.50
C SER A 129 10.06 13.00 -12.60
N GLY A 130 11.34 12.95 -12.24
CA GLY A 130 11.97 13.91 -11.33
C GLY A 130 11.69 13.69 -9.84
N SER A 131 11.01 12.61 -9.45
CA SER A 131 10.85 12.26 -8.04
C SER A 131 12.20 11.98 -7.38
N ALA A 132 12.38 12.46 -6.15
CA ALA A 132 13.56 12.21 -5.32
C ALA A 132 13.22 11.32 -4.13
N ALA A 133 14.24 10.83 -3.42
CA ALA A 133 14.08 9.87 -2.32
C ALA A 133 13.20 10.40 -1.17
N GLY A 134 13.36 11.67 -0.78
CA GLY A 134 12.51 12.34 0.21
C GLY A 134 11.06 12.60 -0.25
N TYR A 135 10.70 12.23 -1.48
CA TYR A 135 9.32 12.18 -1.97
C TYR A 135 8.82 10.73 -2.17
N PHE A 136 9.61 9.75 -1.73
CA PHE A 136 9.36 8.30 -1.77
C PHE A 136 9.00 7.71 -3.14
N GLY A 137 9.25 8.41 -4.25
CA GLY A 137 8.75 7.98 -5.56
C GLY A 137 7.24 8.19 -5.74
N LEU A 138 6.60 9.02 -4.91
CA LEU A 138 5.18 9.36 -4.95
C LEU A 138 4.92 10.75 -5.53
N PHE A 139 5.81 11.71 -5.26
CA PHE A 139 5.64 13.10 -5.68
C PHE A 139 6.87 13.62 -6.45
N ASN A 140 6.68 14.67 -7.26
CA ASN A 140 7.75 15.36 -7.97
C ASN A 140 8.00 16.80 -7.44
N SER A 141 7.22 17.24 -6.47
CA SER A 141 7.35 18.53 -5.80
C SER A 141 6.70 18.45 -4.42
N SER A 142 7.02 19.41 -3.56
CA SER A 142 6.44 19.52 -2.22
C SER A 142 5.06 20.17 -2.19
N GLU A 143 4.66 20.84 -3.27
CA GLU A 143 3.39 21.56 -3.34
C GLU A 143 2.20 20.61 -3.40
N TYR A 144 1.08 21.06 -2.84
CA TYR A 144 -0.18 20.34 -2.98
C TYR A 144 -0.63 20.34 -4.45
N ASN A 145 -0.94 19.16 -4.98
CA ASN A 145 -1.50 19.02 -6.31
C ASN A 145 -2.61 17.96 -6.33
N ALA A 146 -3.86 18.39 -6.54
CA ALA A 146 -5.02 17.51 -6.60
C ALA A 146 -4.92 16.44 -7.71
N ALA A 147 -4.13 16.69 -8.77
CA ALA A 147 -3.90 15.73 -9.84
C ALA A 147 -2.97 14.57 -9.43
N ASN A 148 -2.31 14.65 -8.27
CA ASN A 148 -1.51 13.54 -7.75
C ASN A 148 -2.42 12.33 -7.45
N GLN A 149 -3.60 12.58 -6.88
CA GLN A 149 -4.57 11.55 -6.45
C GLN A 149 -3.93 10.45 -5.60
N ILE A 150 -3.14 10.84 -4.60
CA ILE A 150 -2.41 9.93 -3.72
C ILE A 150 -2.84 10.17 -2.28
N VAL A 151 -3.07 9.06 -1.57
CA VAL A 151 -3.14 9.01 -0.10
C VAL A 151 -2.05 8.07 0.37
N ALA A 152 -1.19 8.52 1.27
CA ALA A 152 -0.11 7.71 1.82
C ALA A 152 -0.02 7.82 3.34
N VAL A 153 0.54 6.78 3.95
CA VAL A 153 1.04 6.78 5.31
C VAL A 153 2.54 6.61 5.21
N GLU A 154 3.28 7.62 5.63
CA GLU A 154 4.74 7.63 5.61
C GLU A 154 5.33 7.29 6.98
N PHE A 155 6.49 6.65 6.96
CA PHE A 155 7.38 6.42 8.09
C PHE A 155 8.70 7.11 7.75
N ASP A 156 8.78 8.39 8.06
CA ASP A 156 9.87 9.26 7.65
C ASP A 156 10.98 9.27 8.70
N ASN A 157 12.18 8.90 8.25
CA ASN A 157 13.38 8.80 9.06
C ASN A 157 14.34 9.98 8.88
N TYR A 158 14.08 10.92 7.95
CA TYR A 158 14.91 12.06 7.62
C TYR A 158 14.12 13.38 7.56
N PHE A 159 14.33 14.24 8.56
CA PHE A 159 13.62 15.53 8.71
C PHE A 159 14.53 16.75 8.54
N GLY A 160 15.62 16.61 7.77
CA GLY A 160 16.63 17.66 7.61
C GLY A 160 16.12 18.82 6.77
N LYS A 161 15.90 19.99 7.40
CA LYS A 161 15.27 21.18 6.78
C LYS A 161 15.92 21.71 5.51
N THR A 162 17.19 21.40 5.29
CA THR A 162 17.89 21.80 4.05
C THR A 162 17.26 21.14 2.82
N TYR A 163 16.84 19.88 2.93
CA TYR A 163 16.29 19.10 1.82
C TYR A 163 14.80 18.84 1.98
N ASN A 164 14.32 18.66 3.22
CA ASN A 164 12.92 18.45 3.54
C ASN A 164 12.41 19.57 4.49
N PRO A 165 12.20 20.80 3.99
CA PRO A 165 11.70 21.91 4.81
C PRO A 165 10.25 21.73 5.28
N TRP A 166 9.52 20.75 4.74
CA TRP A 166 8.12 20.47 5.07
C TRP A 166 7.93 19.60 6.32
N ASP A 167 8.94 18.82 6.69
CA ASP A 167 8.85 17.88 7.81
C ASP A 167 8.73 18.61 9.17
N PRO A 168 8.26 17.93 10.23
CA PRO A 168 8.49 18.34 11.62
C PRO A 168 9.98 18.24 12.02
N ASP A 169 10.34 18.59 13.25
CA ASP A 169 11.73 18.50 13.77
C ASP A 169 12.04 17.12 14.40
N TYR A 170 11.39 16.06 13.93
CA TYR A 170 11.52 14.70 14.45
C TYR A 170 11.18 13.65 13.38
N LYS A 171 11.68 12.42 13.56
CA LYS A 171 11.24 11.24 12.80
C LYS A 171 9.75 11.01 13.07
N HIS A 172 8.97 10.72 12.05
CA HIS A 172 7.51 10.78 12.19
C HIS A 172 6.78 9.72 11.37
N ILE A 173 5.55 9.44 11.84
CA ILE A 173 4.52 8.82 11.01
C ILE A 173 3.64 9.95 10.49
N GLY A 174 3.50 10.05 9.17
CA GLY A 174 2.72 11.08 8.48
C GLY A 174 1.52 10.50 7.76
N VAL A 175 0.44 11.29 7.65
CA VAL A 175 -0.66 11.03 6.72
C VAL A 175 -0.60 12.06 5.61
N ASP A 176 -0.38 11.60 4.39
CA ASP A 176 -0.16 12.44 3.21
C ASP A 176 -1.37 12.38 2.31
N VAL A 177 -1.78 13.57 1.83
CA VAL A 177 -2.90 13.71 0.90
C VAL A 177 -2.49 14.67 -0.18
N ASN A 178 -2.21 14.13 -1.38
CA ASN A 178 -1.83 14.89 -2.58
C ASN A 178 -0.58 15.80 -2.45
N SER A 179 0.18 15.67 -1.37
CA SER A 179 1.44 16.39 -1.08
C SER A 179 2.27 15.55 -0.12
N ILE A 180 3.60 15.66 -0.21
CA ILE A 180 4.55 15.11 0.78
C ILE A 180 4.46 15.82 2.14
N LYS A 181 3.91 17.04 2.18
CA LYS A 181 3.69 17.72 3.45
C LYS A 181 2.45 17.12 4.10
N SER A 182 2.66 16.22 5.06
CA SER A 182 1.57 15.51 5.72
C SER A 182 0.53 16.46 6.32
N ILE A 183 -0.75 16.08 6.23
CA ILE A 183 -1.85 16.82 6.87
C ILE A 183 -1.84 16.64 8.39
N LYS A 184 -1.18 15.59 8.88
CA LYS A 184 -1.01 15.29 10.29
C LYS A 184 0.19 14.37 10.49
N THR A 185 0.97 14.63 11.53
CA THR A 185 2.12 13.79 11.92
C THR A 185 2.06 13.42 13.40
N VAL A 186 2.76 12.35 13.77
CA VAL A 186 3.07 11.98 15.15
C VAL A 186 4.54 11.58 15.22
N VAL A 187 5.18 11.73 16.39
CA VAL A 187 6.53 11.20 16.62
C VAL A 187 6.54 9.71 16.31
N TRP A 188 7.58 9.27 15.60
CA TRP A 188 7.92 7.87 15.41
C TRP A 188 9.15 7.55 16.25
N ASP A 189 8.94 6.72 17.27
CA ASP A 189 10.02 6.21 18.13
C ASP A 189 10.75 5.06 17.44
N TRP A 190 11.37 5.34 16.29
CA TRP A 190 12.07 4.36 15.47
C TRP A 190 13.09 3.54 16.28
N ARG A 191 13.09 2.23 16.03
CA ARG A 191 14.07 1.26 16.56
C ARG A 191 14.84 0.66 15.40
N ASP A 192 16.14 0.94 15.37
CA ASP A 192 17.03 0.55 14.27
C ASP A 192 17.14 -0.98 14.16
N GLY A 193 16.78 -1.52 12.99
CA GLY A 193 16.87 -2.96 12.71
C GLY A 193 15.83 -3.84 13.41
N GLU A 194 14.96 -3.26 14.22
CA GLU A 194 13.88 -3.98 14.91
C GLU A 194 12.64 -4.10 14.02
N VAL A 195 11.87 -5.17 14.22
CA VAL A 195 10.63 -5.42 13.49
C VAL A 195 9.52 -4.51 14.02
N ALA A 196 8.98 -3.65 13.15
CA ALA A 196 7.79 -2.87 13.41
C ALA A 196 6.55 -3.59 12.85
N ASN A 197 5.53 -3.77 13.69
CA ASN A 197 4.22 -4.25 13.27
C ASN A 197 3.27 -3.06 13.08
N VAL A 198 2.63 -2.98 11.91
CA VAL A 198 1.73 -1.88 11.57
C VAL A 198 0.33 -2.41 11.28
N VAL A 199 -0.67 -1.74 11.85
CA VAL A 199 -2.08 -1.86 11.47
C VAL A 199 -2.55 -0.51 10.95
N ILE A 200 -3.06 -0.47 9.71
CA ILE A 200 -3.77 0.70 9.17
C ILE A 200 -5.22 0.31 8.92
N THR A 201 -6.14 1.13 9.39
CA THR A 201 -7.58 0.97 9.16
C THR A 201 -8.18 2.24 8.60
N TYR A 202 -9.02 2.10 7.59
CA TYR A 202 -9.86 3.16 7.09
C TYR A 202 -11.33 2.80 7.28
N GLN A 203 -12.05 3.62 8.04
CA GLN A 203 -13.49 3.50 8.25
C GLN A 203 -14.22 4.53 7.39
N ALA A 204 -14.90 4.06 6.34
CA ALA A 204 -15.58 4.93 5.38
C ALA A 204 -16.70 5.78 6.02
N SER A 205 -17.45 5.20 6.96
CA SER A 205 -18.58 5.86 7.63
C SER A 205 -18.17 7.12 8.42
N THR A 206 -16.94 7.15 8.93
CA THR A 206 -16.38 8.26 9.70
C THR A 206 -15.25 8.99 8.97
N LYS A 207 -14.90 8.54 7.75
CA LYS A 207 -13.75 9.03 6.97
C LYS A 207 -12.44 8.99 7.76
N SER A 208 -12.32 8.01 8.66
CA SER A 208 -11.23 7.94 9.65
C SER A 208 -10.15 6.97 9.19
N LEU A 209 -8.94 7.48 8.95
CA LEU A 209 -7.73 6.70 8.71
C LEU A 209 -6.91 6.64 10.01
N THR A 210 -6.75 5.44 10.58
CA THR A 210 -5.97 5.21 11.80
C THR A 210 -4.78 4.31 11.50
N VAL A 211 -3.60 4.73 11.95
CA VAL A 211 -2.34 4.00 11.86
C VAL A 211 -1.87 3.70 13.28
N SER A 212 -1.60 2.43 13.55
CA SER A 212 -1.00 1.95 14.79
C SER A 212 0.28 1.20 14.45
N LEU A 213 1.40 1.61 15.04
CA LEU A 213 2.69 0.93 14.95
C LEU A 213 3.10 0.44 16.34
N SER A 214 3.65 -0.78 16.40
CA SER A 214 4.28 -1.30 17.62
C SER A 214 5.58 -2.05 17.34
N TYR A 215 6.52 -1.97 18.27
CA TYR A 215 7.73 -2.77 18.32
C TYR A 215 7.56 -3.87 19.37
N PRO A 216 7.43 -5.15 18.98
CA PRO A 216 7.29 -6.24 19.94
C PRO A 216 8.50 -6.44 20.86
N SER A 217 9.68 -5.95 20.46
CA SER A 217 10.92 -6.13 21.22
C SER A 217 11.00 -5.31 22.50
N ASP A 218 10.31 -4.17 22.58
CA ASP A 218 10.34 -3.28 23.74
C ASP A 218 9.00 -2.62 24.09
N GLU A 219 7.91 -3.08 23.45
CA GLU A 219 6.53 -2.59 23.64
C GLU A 219 6.32 -1.11 23.27
N THR A 220 7.28 -0.47 22.60
CA THR A 220 7.11 0.89 22.07
C THR A 220 5.96 0.91 21.06
N SER A 221 5.09 1.92 21.15
CA SER A 221 3.98 2.09 20.22
C SER A 221 3.71 3.55 19.88
N ASN A 222 3.30 3.79 18.63
CA ASN A 222 2.88 5.10 18.14
C ASN A 222 1.54 4.96 17.41
N ILE A 223 0.66 5.95 17.57
CA ILE A 223 -0.67 5.94 16.94
C ILE A 223 -1.02 7.32 16.39
N ILE A 224 -1.64 7.35 15.21
CA ILE A 224 -2.17 8.56 14.60
C ILE A 224 -3.50 8.25 13.90
N THR A 225 -4.44 9.19 14.02
CA THR A 225 -5.71 9.15 13.29
C THR A 225 -5.93 10.48 12.56
N ALA A 226 -6.32 10.42 11.29
CA ALA A 226 -6.66 11.58 10.48
C ALA A 226 -8.00 11.38 9.76
N SER A 227 -8.68 12.49 9.46
CA SER A 227 -9.90 12.47 8.64
C SER A 227 -9.49 12.60 7.16
N VAL A 228 -9.84 11.62 6.34
CA VAL A 228 -9.51 11.56 4.90
C VAL A 228 -10.75 11.14 4.12
N ASP A 229 -11.19 11.97 3.17
CA ASP A 229 -12.31 11.61 2.29
C ASP A 229 -11.79 10.96 1.00
N LEU A 230 -11.68 9.63 0.98
CA LEU A 230 -11.10 8.91 -0.18
C LEU A 230 -11.84 9.19 -1.49
N LYS A 231 -13.16 9.38 -1.45
CA LYS A 231 -13.95 9.69 -2.65
C LYS A 231 -13.60 11.06 -3.24
N ALA A 232 -13.23 12.02 -2.39
CA ALA A 232 -12.84 13.36 -2.82
C ALA A 232 -11.41 13.42 -3.39
N ILE A 233 -10.60 12.38 -3.18
CA ILE A 233 -9.15 12.39 -3.47
C ILE A 233 -8.79 11.40 -4.57
N LEU A 234 -9.26 10.16 -4.47
CA LEU A 234 -8.85 9.04 -5.30
C LEU A 234 -9.87 8.77 -6.43
N PRO A 235 -9.44 8.21 -7.57
CA PRO A 235 -10.37 7.66 -8.57
C PRO A 235 -11.09 6.41 -8.04
N GLU A 236 -12.11 5.93 -8.76
CA GLU A 236 -12.88 4.73 -8.37
C GLU A 236 -11.99 3.49 -8.23
N TYR A 237 -11.03 3.31 -9.15
CA TYR A 237 -10.10 2.19 -9.17
C TYR A 237 -8.68 2.63 -8.83
N VAL A 238 -8.10 1.98 -7.84
CA VAL A 238 -6.77 2.31 -7.32
C VAL A 238 -5.88 1.08 -7.24
N SER A 239 -4.57 1.34 -7.20
CA SER A 239 -3.55 0.38 -6.81
C SER A 239 -3.08 0.70 -5.39
N VAL A 240 -2.74 -0.34 -4.63
CA VAL A 240 -2.20 -0.24 -3.27
C VAL A 240 -0.80 -0.86 -3.22
N GLY A 241 0.09 -0.25 -2.46
CA GLY A 241 1.46 -0.74 -2.37
C GLY A 241 2.31 -0.01 -1.36
N PHE A 242 3.61 -0.27 -1.46
CA PHE A 242 4.64 0.39 -0.69
C PHE A 242 5.62 1.14 -1.59
N SER A 243 6.22 2.19 -1.08
CA SER A 243 7.31 2.90 -1.74
C SER A 243 8.36 3.35 -0.75
N ALA A 244 9.60 3.52 -1.19
CA ALA A 244 10.69 3.98 -0.34
C ALA A 244 11.82 4.63 -1.14
N GLY A 245 12.67 5.38 -0.44
CA GLY A 245 13.78 6.11 -1.02
C GLY A 245 15.05 6.08 -0.16
N VAL A 246 16.20 6.11 -0.82
CA VAL A 246 17.52 6.43 -0.26
C VAL A 246 18.13 7.56 -1.09
N GLY A 247 18.26 8.74 -0.50
CA GLY A 247 18.72 9.97 -1.13
C GLY A 247 20.23 10.19 -1.06
N ASP A 248 20.89 9.57 -0.08
CA ASP A 248 22.35 9.64 0.11
C ASP A 248 22.91 8.27 0.51
N ALA A 249 23.99 7.85 -0.15
CA ALA A 249 24.68 6.60 0.11
C ALA A 249 25.31 6.55 1.51
N GLU A 250 25.75 7.70 2.06
CA GLU A 250 26.25 7.79 3.44
C GLU A 250 25.14 7.70 4.50
N ALA A 251 23.89 7.93 4.08
CA ALA A 251 22.68 7.88 4.88
C ALA A 251 21.93 6.55 4.74
N PHE A 252 22.55 5.54 4.12
CA PHE A 252 21.89 4.29 3.76
C PHE A 252 21.17 3.62 4.93
N GLN A 253 19.93 3.22 4.66
CA GLN A 253 19.14 2.30 5.44
C GLN A 253 18.36 1.34 4.53
N THR A 254 18.00 0.16 5.05
CA THR A 254 17.09 -0.76 4.35
C THR A 254 15.63 -0.33 4.54
N HIS A 255 14.77 -0.81 3.63
CA HIS A 255 13.32 -0.59 3.67
C HIS A 255 12.65 -1.91 3.31
N ASP A 256 12.64 -2.82 4.29
CA ASP A 256 12.34 -4.23 4.11
C ASP A 256 10.95 -4.55 4.66
N VAL A 257 10.02 -4.95 3.80
CA VAL A 257 8.69 -5.44 4.21
C VAL A 257 8.75 -6.96 4.31
N LEU A 258 8.33 -7.50 5.46
CA LEU A 258 8.46 -8.92 5.80
C LEU A 258 7.17 -9.70 5.49
N SER A 259 6.02 -9.08 5.75
CA SER A 259 4.70 -9.68 5.55
C SER A 259 3.68 -8.60 5.20
N TRP A 260 2.60 -8.98 4.52
CA TRP A 260 1.55 -8.03 4.14
C TRP A 260 0.18 -8.70 4.00
N TYR A 261 -0.75 -8.23 4.80
CA TYR A 261 -2.19 -8.50 4.74
C TYR A 261 -2.93 -7.25 4.27
N PHE A 262 -3.92 -7.42 3.41
CA PHE A 262 -4.83 -6.35 3.03
C PHE A 262 -6.24 -6.91 2.86
N THR A 263 -7.23 -6.13 3.29
CA THR A 263 -8.63 -6.37 3.01
C THR A 263 -9.36 -5.06 2.76
N SER A 264 -10.29 -5.03 1.81
CA SER A 264 -11.20 -3.93 1.55
C SER A 264 -12.59 -4.45 1.26
N ASN A 265 -13.62 -3.68 1.62
CA ASN A 265 -15.01 -4.02 1.40
C ASN A 265 -15.83 -2.75 1.10
N LEU A 266 -16.42 -2.69 -0.09
CA LEU A 266 -17.24 -1.56 -0.57
C LEU A 266 -18.55 -1.36 0.21
N LYS A 267 -19.06 -2.40 0.88
CA LYS A 267 -20.31 -2.33 1.69
C LYS A 267 -20.05 -1.93 3.14
N GLY A 268 -18.79 -1.67 3.51
CA GLY A 268 -18.34 -1.41 4.87
C GLY A 268 -18.33 -2.67 5.75
N PHE A 269 -17.53 -2.66 6.81
CA PHE A 269 -17.58 -3.73 7.81
C PHE A 269 -18.89 -3.62 8.60
N SER A 270 -19.84 -4.51 8.34
CA SER A 270 -21.02 -4.62 9.20
C SER A 270 -20.58 -4.92 10.63
N HIS A 271 -21.14 -4.20 11.62
CA HIS A 271 -20.90 -4.41 13.06
C HIS A 271 -21.28 -5.82 13.56
N ALA A 272 -21.76 -6.71 12.69
CA ALA A 272 -22.13 -8.08 13.00
C ALA A 272 -21.01 -9.11 12.73
N GLY A 273 -19.88 -8.72 12.13
CA GLY A 273 -18.80 -9.63 11.69
C GLY A 273 -17.51 -9.62 12.52
N VAL A 274 -17.32 -8.68 13.45
CA VAL A 274 -16.14 -8.65 14.31
C VAL A 274 -16.33 -9.62 15.48
N LYS A 275 -16.36 -10.93 15.17
CA LYS A 275 -16.02 -11.96 16.13
C LYS A 275 -14.65 -12.50 15.75
N ASN A 276 -13.63 -12.02 16.47
CA ASN A 276 -12.41 -12.74 16.83
C ASN A 276 -11.57 -13.41 15.72
N ASN A 277 -11.49 -12.82 14.52
CA ASN A 277 -10.55 -13.28 13.49
C ASN A 277 -9.44 -12.25 13.18
N VAL A 278 -9.00 -11.49 14.19
CA VAL A 278 -7.62 -10.97 14.14
C VAL A 278 -6.74 -12.19 14.43
N PRO A 279 -5.83 -12.58 13.51
CA PRO A 279 -4.81 -13.57 13.85
C PRO A 279 -4.05 -13.03 15.06
N VAL A 280 -4.19 -13.69 16.20
CA VAL A 280 -3.30 -13.46 17.33
C VAL A 280 -1.94 -13.91 16.84
N ALA A 281 -0.98 -12.98 16.78
CA ALA A 281 0.41 -13.31 16.52
C ALA A 281 0.84 -14.35 17.56
N HIS A 282 1.02 -15.60 17.13
CA HIS A 282 1.66 -16.58 17.97
C HIS A 282 3.12 -16.16 18.11
N SER A 283 3.48 -15.70 19.31
CA SER A 283 4.86 -15.57 19.72
C SER A 283 5.53 -16.94 19.54
N VAL A 284 6.46 -17.03 18.60
CA VAL A 284 7.38 -18.15 18.54
C VAL A 284 8.37 -17.94 19.68
N ALA A 285 8.31 -18.82 20.68
CA ALA A 285 9.29 -18.91 21.76
C ALA A 285 10.61 -19.53 21.25
#